data_AF-A0A7L4YZJ6-F1
#
_entry.id   AF-A0A7L4YZJ6-F1
#
_cell.length_a   1.000
_cell.length_b   1.000
_cell.length_c   1.000
_cell.angle_alpha   90.00
_cell.angle_beta   90.00
_cell.angle_gamma   90.00
#
_symmetry.space_group_name_H-M   'P 1'
#
loop_
_entity.id
_entity.type
_entity.pdbx_description
1 polymer ?
#
loop_
_entity_poly.entity_id
_entity_poly.type
_entity_poly.pdbx_seq_one_letter_code
_entity_poly.pdbx_strand_id
1 'polypeptide(L)'
;MATGDIMLGGNGLYEDPCTPQDWEDVALERRSDAAELRRAERDVACLYYLGFTAECFAKALCVARGRMVPRGRDGHDVLAILEHAGFSSQVLPQEVRSFLADRDVGLRYQFKLPEDVKLEDEVKAANRFVNWCTTQLRRHPRAQGTRARRRNSP
;
A
#
# COMPACT_ATOMS: atom_id res chain seq x y z
N MET A 1 -31.35 25.78 -30.91
CA MET A 1 -30.20 25.86 -29.98
C MET A 1 -30.47 24.83 -28.90
N ALA A 2 -30.07 23.57 -29.03
CA ALA A 2 -28.71 23.03 -28.99
C ALA A 2 -28.03 23.20 -27.62
N THR A 3 -27.85 22.03 -26.98
CA THR A 3 -26.84 21.59 -26.00
C THR A 3 -26.79 22.20 -24.61
N GLY A 4 -27.06 21.33 -23.64
CA GLY A 4 -26.67 21.44 -22.24
C GLY A 4 -26.91 20.12 -21.50
N ASP A 5 -26.35 19.01 -22.02
CA ASP A 5 -26.30 17.73 -21.32
C ASP A 5 -25.57 17.89 -19.99
N ILE A 6 -26.31 17.87 -18.89
CA ILE A 6 -25.76 17.65 -17.56
C ILE A 6 -25.78 16.14 -17.32
N MET A 7 -24.73 15.46 -17.81
CA MET A 7 -24.41 14.11 -17.38
C MET A 7 -23.53 14.19 -16.12
N LEU A 8 -24.16 14.45 -14.97
CA LEU A 8 -23.57 14.13 -13.66
C LEU A 8 -23.70 12.62 -13.43
N GLY A 9 -22.92 11.84 -14.18
CA GLY A 9 -22.79 10.40 -14.04
C GLY A 9 -21.46 10.05 -13.38
N GLY A 10 -21.34 10.30 -12.09
CA GLY A 10 -20.15 10.00 -11.28
C GLY A 10 -20.44 9.02 -10.17
N ASN A 11 -21.03 7.86 -10.47
CA ASN A 11 -21.01 6.71 -9.57
C ASN A 11 -19.56 6.16 -9.55
N GLY A 12 -18.68 6.84 -8.82
CA GLY A 12 -17.34 6.35 -8.52
C GLY A 12 -17.44 5.17 -7.57
N LEU A 13 -17.81 4.00 -8.08
CA LEU A 13 -17.51 2.73 -7.45
C LEU A 13 -15.98 2.65 -7.39
N TYR A 14 -15.38 3.04 -6.28
CA TYR A 14 -14.01 2.69 -6.00
C TYR A 14 -14.01 1.16 -5.87
N GLU A 15 -13.65 0.47 -6.95
CA GLU A 15 -13.50 -0.97 -6.90
C GLU A 15 -12.37 -1.29 -5.93
N ASP A 16 -12.65 -2.16 -4.96
CA ASP A 16 -11.63 -2.59 -4.01
C ASP A 16 -10.43 -3.17 -4.78
N PRO A 17 -9.18 -2.79 -4.43
CA PRO A 17 -8.01 -3.26 -5.16
C PRO A 17 -7.91 -4.80 -5.16
N CYS A 18 -7.94 -5.39 -6.34
CA CYS A 18 -8.01 -6.85 -6.51
C CYS A 18 -6.76 -7.44 -7.19
N THR A 19 -6.00 -6.62 -7.91
CA THR A 19 -4.75 -7.02 -8.56
C THR A 19 -3.53 -6.46 -7.84
N PRO A 20 -2.32 -7.03 -8.07
CA PRO A 20 -1.10 -6.44 -7.53
C PRO A 20 -0.89 -5.00 -8.00
N GLN A 21 -1.27 -4.71 -9.25
CA GLN A 21 -1.16 -3.37 -9.83
C GLN A 21 -2.11 -2.39 -9.13
N ASP A 22 -3.36 -2.79 -8.88
CA ASP A 22 -4.32 -1.92 -8.18
C ASP A 22 -3.76 -1.52 -6.80
N TRP A 23 -3.18 -2.47 -6.06
CA TRP A 23 -2.55 -2.19 -4.77
C TRP A 23 -1.31 -1.30 -4.89
N GLU A 24 -0.49 -1.50 -5.92
CA GLU A 24 0.67 -0.65 -6.20
C GLU A 24 0.24 0.79 -6.56
N ASP A 25 -0.79 0.95 -7.37
CA ASP A 25 -1.33 2.26 -7.76
C ASP A 25 -1.83 3.03 -6.53
N VAL A 26 -2.59 2.37 -5.64
CA VAL A 26 -3.00 2.97 -4.36
C VAL A 26 -1.79 3.32 -3.50
N ALA A 27 -0.78 2.44 -3.42
CA ALA A 27 0.42 2.71 -2.63
C ALA A 27 1.16 3.96 -3.12
N LEU A 28 1.24 4.15 -4.44
CA LEU A 28 1.90 5.29 -5.08
C LEU A 28 1.11 6.59 -4.87
N GLU A 29 -0.22 6.56 -4.98
CA GLU A 29 -1.09 7.70 -4.66
C GLU A 29 -0.85 8.14 -3.20
N ARG A 30 -0.92 7.20 -2.25
CA ARG A 30 -0.72 7.50 -0.82
C ARG A 30 0.71 7.97 -0.49
N ARG A 31 1.70 7.52 -1.27
CA ARG A 31 3.07 8.02 -1.13
C ARG A 31 3.20 9.47 -1.60
N SER A 32 2.48 9.84 -2.65
CA SER A 32 2.40 11.23 -3.11
C SER A 32 1.75 12.10 -2.04
N ASP A 33 0.62 11.66 -1.47
CA ASP A 33 -0.05 12.35 -0.36
C ASP A 33 0.90 12.56 0.83
N ALA A 34 1.67 11.53 1.21
CA ALA A 34 2.66 11.62 2.29
C ALA A 34 3.72 12.70 2.03
N ALA A 35 4.18 12.82 0.78
CA ALA A 35 5.18 13.82 0.39
C ALA A 35 4.61 15.26 0.46
N GLU A 36 3.34 15.44 0.08
CA GLU A 36 2.65 16.74 0.22
C GLU A 36 2.43 17.11 1.69
N LEU A 37 1.98 16.15 2.50
CA LEU A 37 1.82 16.34 3.94
C LEU A 37 3.15 16.71 4.62
N ARG A 38 4.26 16.12 4.18
CA ARG A 38 5.58 16.48 4.68
C ARG A 38 5.97 17.92 4.35
N ARG A 39 5.72 18.36 3.12
CA ARG A 39 5.98 19.76 2.70
C ARG A 39 5.13 20.76 3.48
N ALA A 40 3.95 20.35 3.92
CA ALA A 40 3.06 21.14 4.77
C ALA A 40 3.35 20.98 6.27
N GLU A 41 4.47 20.34 6.66
CA GLU A 41 4.88 20.10 8.06
C GLU A 41 3.82 19.34 8.89
N ARG A 42 3.00 18.51 8.22
CA ARG A 42 1.99 17.65 8.84
C ARG A 42 2.57 16.27 9.12
N ASP A 43 3.54 16.23 10.02
CA ASP A 43 4.43 15.09 10.25
C ASP A 43 3.73 13.79 10.66
N VAL A 44 2.75 13.85 11.57
CA VAL A 44 1.98 12.66 11.97
C VAL A 44 1.20 12.10 10.79
N ALA A 45 0.55 12.97 10.02
CA ALA A 45 -0.22 12.58 8.84
C ALA A 45 0.69 12.00 7.76
N CYS A 46 1.86 12.62 7.53
CA CYS A 46 2.89 12.08 6.64
C CYS A 46 3.26 10.65 7.03
N LEU A 47 3.59 10.42 8.31
CA LEU A 47 3.99 9.10 8.80
C LEU A 47 2.86 8.06 8.70
N TYR A 48 1.62 8.47 8.96
CA TYR A 48 0.44 7.63 8.77
C TYR A 48 0.32 7.17 7.30
N TYR A 49 0.44 8.08 6.34
CA TYR A 49 0.35 7.73 4.93
C TYR A 49 1.54 6.88 4.44
N LEU A 50 2.75 7.06 5.01
CA LEU A 50 3.87 6.15 4.73
C LEU A 50 3.61 4.73 5.22
N GLY A 51 3.02 4.58 6.40
CA GLY A 51 2.57 3.28 6.90
C GLY A 51 1.52 2.65 5.98
N PHE A 52 0.56 3.45 5.51
CA PHE A 52 -0.46 2.97 4.58
C PHE A 52 0.11 2.58 3.22
N THR A 53 1.07 3.33 2.68
CA THR A 53 1.84 2.94 1.49
C THR A 53 2.51 1.59 1.67
N ALA A 54 3.16 1.35 2.83
CA ALA A 54 3.79 0.08 3.13
C ALA A 54 2.78 -1.08 3.20
N GLU A 55 1.64 -0.86 3.85
CA GLU A 55 0.52 -1.82 3.89
C GLU A 55 0.07 -2.21 2.48
N CYS A 56 -0.18 -1.23 1.60
CA CYS A 56 -0.61 -1.48 0.23
C CYS A 56 0.44 -2.27 -0.58
N PHE A 57 1.72 -1.96 -0.47
CA PHE A 57 2.77 -2.74 -1.14
C PHE A 57 2.85 -4.19 -0.63
N ALA A 58 2.68 -4.42 0.69
CA ALA A 58 2.64 -5.77 1.23
C ALA A 58 1.42 -6.54 0.70
N LYS A 59 0.26 -5.88 0.57
CA LYS A 59 -0.93 -6.46 -0.06
C LYS A 59 -0.72 -6.79 -1.53
N ALA A 60 -0.03 -5.93 -2.29
CA ALA A 60 0.36 -6.21 -3.67
C ALA A 60 1.19 -7.50 -3.76
N LEU A 61 2.16 -7.70 -2.84
CA LEU A 61 2.96 -8.92 -2.78
C LEU A 61 2.13 -10.17 -2.48
N CYS A 62 1.16 -10.11 -1.56
CA CYS A 62 0.21 -11.21 -1.33
C CYS A 62 -0.48 -11.63 -2.64
N VAL A 63 -1.09 -10.68 -3.33
CA VAL A 63 -1.84 -10.94 -4.57
C VAL A 63 -0.91 -11.42 -5.69
N ALA A 64 0.32 -10.90 -5.77
CA ALA A 64 1.32 -11.33 -6.75
C ALA A 64 1.75 -12.79 -6.54
N ARG A 65 1.75 -13.24 -5.28
CA ARG A 65 2.03 -14.62 -4.87
C ARG A 65 0.82 -15.54 -4.97
N GLY A 66 -0.30 -15.06 -5.55
CA GLY A 66 -1.53 -15.83 -5.71
C GLY A 66 -2.27 -16.08 -4.39
N ARG A 67 -2.02 -15.23 -3.37
CA ARG A 67 -2.64 -15.34 -2.05
C ARG A 67 -3.68 -14.25 -1.86
N MET A 68 -4.71 -14.55 -1.06
CA MET A 68 -5.68 -13.55 -0.67
C MET A 68 -5.06 -12.60 0.36
N VAL A 69 -5.45 -11.33 0.32
CA VAL A 69 -5.04 -10.37 1.35
C VAL A 69 -5.72 -10.75 2.68
N PRO A 70 -4.98 -10.82 3.80
CA PRO A 70 -5.57 -11.01 5.14
C PRO A 70 -6.64 -9.96 5.45
N ARG A 71 -7.66 -10.33 6.21
CA ARG A 71 -8.78 -9.45 6.61
C ARG A 71 -8.72 -9.17 8.11
N GLY A 72 -9.44 -8.14 8.55
CA GLY A 72 -9.48 -7.76 9.97
C GLY A 72 -8.14 -7.16 10.41
N ARG A 73 -7.73 -7.42 11.66
CA ARG A 73 -6.51 -6.86 12.24
C ARG A 73 -5.26 -7.19 11.44
N ASP A 74 -5.12 -8.44 11.02
CA ASP A 74 -3.95 -8.91 10.26
C ASP A 74 -3.86 -8.26 8.87
N GLY A 75 -4.99 -7.74 8.35
CA GLY A 75 -5.03 -6.96 7.11
C GLY A 75 -4.46 -5.54 7.24
N HIS A 76 -4.05 -5.15 8.45
CA HIS A 76 -3.43 -3.86 8.77
C HIS A 76 -2.05 -4.01 9.42
N ASP A 77 -1.60 -5.23 9.71
CA ASP A 77 -0.26 -5.51 10.23
C ASP A 77 0.66 -5.87 9.06
N VAL A 78 1.57 -4.95 8.72
CA VAL A 78 2.43 -5.12 7.53
C VAL A 78 3.32 -6.35 7.65
N LEU A 79 3.82 -6.68 8.85
CA LEU A 79 4.67 -7.85 9.04
C LEU A 79 3.87 -9.14 8.88
N ALA A 80 2.65 -9.19 9.43
CA ALA A 80 1.75 -10.33 9.25
C ALA A 80 1.39 -10.54 7.76
N ILE A 81 1.14 -9.45 7.02
CA ILE A 81 0.86 -9.52 5.57
C ILE A 81 2.08 -10.08 4.81
N LEU A 82 3.30 -9.65 5.15
CA LEU A 82 4.52 -10.17 4.50
C LEU A 82 4.73 -11.66 4.76
N GLU A 83 4.55 -12.10 6.00
CA GLU A 83 4.62 -13.51 6.35
C GLU A 83 3.55 -14.31 5.60
N HIS A 84 2.33 -13.78 5.49
CA HIS A 84 1.26 -14.38 4.69
C HIS A 84 1.64 -14.49 3.21
N ALA A 85 2.32 -13.48 2.64
CA ALA A 85 2.87 -13.51 1.27
C ALA A 85 4.02 -14.52 1.09
N GLY A 86 4.57 -15.06 2.19
CA GLY A 86 5.67 -16.03 2.20
C GLY A 86 7.05 -15.38 2.31
N PHE A 87 7.14 -14.15 2.83
CA PHE A 87 8.41 -13.48 3.11
C PHE A 87 8.66 -13.42 4.60
N SER A 88 9.83 -13.89 5.05
CA SER A 88 10.25 -13.69 6.44
C SER A 88 10.62 -12.23 6.68
N SER A 89 10.18 -11.65 7.79
CA SER A 89 10.59 -10.29 8.20
C SER A 89 12.11 -10.13 8.31
N GLN A 90 12.85 -11.22 8.58
CA GLN A 90 14.30 -11.21 8.72
C GLN A 90 15.07 -10.83 7.44
N VAL A 91 14.42 -10.88 6.27
CA VAL A 91 15.02 -10.41 5.01
C VAL A 91 15.14 -8.88 4.93
N LEU A 92 14.44 -8.17 5.82
CA LEU A 92 14.44 -6.72 5.90
C LEU A 92 15.48 -6.25 6.94
N PRO A 93 16.16 -5.11 6.72
CA PRO A 93 16.99 -4.49 7.74
C PRO A 93 16.22 -4.17 9.04
N GLN A 94 16.91 -4.11 10.18
CA GLN A 94 16.27 -3.89 11.48
C GLN A 94 15.46 -2.60 11.54
N GLU A 95 15.97 -1.51 10.99
CA GLU A 95 15.27 -0.22 10.97
C GLU A 95 13.98 -0.26 10.15
N VAL A 96 13.94 -1.08 9.09
CA VAL A 96 12.72 -1.29 8.31
C VAL A 96 11.72 -2.11 9.11
N ARG A 97 12.17 -3.16 9.81
CA ARG A 97 11.28 -3.96 10.67
C ARG A 97 10.68 -3.12 11.79
N SER A 98 11.47 -2.29 12.45
CA SER A 98 11.00 -1.37 13.49
C SER A 98 9.97 -0.39 12.95
N PHE A 99 10.27 0.26 11.81
CA PHE A 99 9.29 1.10 11.11
C PHE A 99 7.98 0.35 10.85
N LEU A 100 8.02 -0.88 10.34
CA LEU A 100 6.79 -1.63 10.02
C LEU A 100 6.02 -2.09 11.27
N ALA A 101 6.71 -2.47 12.34
CA ALA A 101 6.09 -2.96 13.57
C ALA A 101 5.30 -1.87 14.30
N ASP A 102 5.77 -0.63 14.24
CA ASP A 102 5.18 0.48 14.99
C ASP A 102 3.99 1.13 14.24
N ARG A 103 3.72 0.74 12.98
CA ARG A 103 2.70 1.38 12.14
C ARG A 103 1.43 0.57 12.15
N ASP A 104 0.62 0.84 13.17
CA ASP A 104 -0.77 0.40 13.24
C ASP A 104 -1.74 1.56 12.92
N VAL A 105 -3.03 1.23 12.90
CA VAL A 105 -4.12 2.20 12.68
C VAL A 105 -4.22 3.25 13.80
N GLY A 106 -3.54 3.04 14.94
CA GLY A 106 -3.51 3.94 16.09
C GLY A 106 -2.85 5.29 15.80
N LEU A 107 -1.96 5.36 14.80
CA LEU A 107 -1.31 6.62 14.41
C LEU A 107 -2.31 7.69 13.97
N ARG A 108 -3.49 7.28 13.45
CA ARG A 108 -4.58 8.20 13.05
C ARG A 108 -5.11 9.06 14.20
N TYR A 109 -4.92 8.61 15.44
CA TYR A 109 -5.44 9.27 16.64
C TYR A 109 -4.37 10.06 17.39
N GLN A 110 -3.13 10.09 16.88
CA GLN A 110 -2.05 10.85 17.50
C GLN A 110 -2.07 12.30 17.03
N PHE A 111 -1.92 13.23 17.98
CA PHE A 111 -1.86 14.68 17.67
C PHE A 111 -0.45 15.18 17.42
N LYS A 112 0.56 14.48 17.95
CA LYS A 112 1.98 14.78 17.80
C LYS A 112 2.77 13.49 17.66
N LEU A 113 3.90 13.55 16.96
CA LEU A 113 4.84 12.44 16.97
C LEU A 113 5.43 12.28 18.38
N PRO A 114 5.69 11.04 18.82
CA PRO A 114 6.53 10.79 19.99
C PRO A 114 7.91 11.45 19.84
N GLU A 115 8.48 11.93 20.94
CA GLU A 115 9.73 12.72 20.93
C GLU A 115 10.96 11.93 20.48
N ASP A 116 10.91 10.61 20.61
CA ASP A 116 11.93 9.66 20.17
C ASP A 116 11.83 9.30 18.68
N VAL A 117 10.73 9.65 18.01
CA VAL A 117 10.53 9.38 16.59
C VAL A 117 11.19 10.46 15.73
N LYS A 118 12.22 10.05 14.99
CA LYS A 118 12.89 10.91 13.99
C LYS A 118 12.27 10.67 12.62
N LEU A 119 11.40 11.57 12.19
CA LEU A 119 10.64 11.40 10.94
C LEU A 119 11.53 11.16 9.70
N GLU A 120 12.72 11.75 9.63
CA GLU A 120 13.66 11.48 8.54
C GLU A 120 14.10 10.02 8.45
N ASP A 121 14.30 9.37 9.60
CA ASP A 121 14.73 7.98 9.65
C ASP A 121 13.56 7.05 9.31
N GLU A 122 12.34 7.39 9.73
CA GLU A 122 11.10 6.72 9.32
C GLU A 122 10.88 6.81 7.80
N VAL A 123 11.06 8.00 7.20
CA VAL A 123 10.96 8.20 5.75
C VAL A 123 11.98 7.36 5.00
N LYS A 124 13.23 7.28 5.50
CA LYS A 124 14.26 6.42 4.89
C LYS A 124 13.87 4.94 4.98
N ALA A 125 13.39 4.48 6.14
CA ALA A 125 12.96 3.10 6.34
C ALA A 125 11.79 2.73 5.41
N ALA A 126 10.77 3.60 5.32
CA ALA A 126 9.65 3.44 4.39
C ALA A 126 10.11 3.33 2.94
N ASN A 127 11.00 4.23 2.49
CA ASN A 127 11.53 4.20 1.12
C ASN A 127 12.35 2.94 0.82
N ARG A 128 13.14 2.45 1.80
CA ARG A 128 13.88 1.18 1.66
C ARG A 128 12.91 0.01 1.49
N PHE A 129 11.85 -0.02 2.28
CA PHE A 129 10.81 -1.05 2.17
C PHE A 129 10.11 -1.02 0.81
N VAL A 130 9.66 0.16 0.36
CA VAL A 130 9.01 0.33 -0.95
C VAL A 130 9.91 -0.17 -2.08
N ASN A 131 11.19 0.24 -2.09
CA ASN A 131 12.14 -0.21 -3.11
C ASN A 131 12.33 -1.74 -3.11
N TRP A 132 12.34 -2.35 -1.91
CA TRP A 132 12.41 -3.79 -1.78
C TRP A 132 11.14 -4.47 -2.34
N CYS A 133 9.94 -3.98 -1.99
CA CYS A 133 8.67 -4.49 -2.52
C CYS A 133 8.60 -4.40 -4.04
N THR A 134 8.92 -3.24 -4.62
CA THR A 134 8.96 -3.04 -6.08
C THR A 134 9.93 -4.03 -6.75
N THR A 135 11.08 -4.32 -6.11
CA THR A 135 12.03 -5.31 -6.61
C THR A 135 11.42 -6.72 -6.61
N GLN A 136 10.71 -7.12 -5.55
CA GLN A 136 10.06 -8.43 -5.49
C GLN A 136 8.89 -8.56 -6.49
N LEU A 137 8.08 -7.51 -6.65
CA LEU A 137 6.99 -7.47 -7.64
C LEU A 137 7.52 -7.65 -9.07
N ARG A 138 8.64 -7.00 -9.40
CA ARG A 138 9.29 -7.14 -10.72
C ARG A 138 9.92 -8.51 -10.97
N ARG A 139 10.35 -9.23 -9.93
CA ARG A 139 10.90 -10.59 -10.03
C ARG A 139 9.83 -11.64 -10.26
N HIS A 140 8.58 -11.32 -9.93
CA HIS A 140 7.42 -12.15 -10.20
C HIS A 140 6.47 -11.46 -11.19
N PRO A 141 6.93 -11.14 -12.42
CA PRO A 141 6.02 -10.68 -13.45
C PRO A 141 5.05 -11.83 -13.69
N ARG A 142 3.75 -11.61 -13.45
CA ARG A 142 2.73 -12.67 -13.59
C ARG A 142 2.89 -13.35 -14.96
N ALA A 143 2.95 -14.69 -14.95
CA ALA A 143 2.27 -15.46 -15.97
C ALA A 143 0.82 -14.95 -15.98
N GLN A 144 0.47 -14.18 -17.01
CA GLN A 144 -0.85 -13.64 -17.20
C GLN A 144 -1.84 -14.81 -17.19
N GLY A 145 -2.58 -14.94 -16.09
CA GLY A 145 -3.69 -15.87 -15.97
C GLY A 145 -4.72 -15.52 -17.03
N THR A 146 -4.76 -16.35 -18.07
CA THR A 146 -5.79 -16.56 -19.08
C THR A 146 -7.19 -16.12 -18.61
N ARG A 147 -7.53 -14.85 -18.83
CA ARG A 147 -8.93 -14.37 -18.86
C ARG A 147 -9.30 -13.90 -20.26
N ALA A 148 -8.74 -14.54 -21.28
CA ALA A 148 -9.26 -14.56 -22.64
C ALA A 148 -9.99 -15.89 -22.85
N ARG A 149 -11.21 -15.83 -23.41
CA ARG A 149 -12.13 -16.94 -23.73
C ARG A 149 -12.91 -17.59 -22.57
N ARG A 150 -13.88 -16.86 -22.02
CA ARG A 150 -15.23 -17.40 -21.75
C ARG A 150 -16.29 -16.32 -21.97
N ARG A 151 -16.42 -15.89 -23.22
CA ARG A 151 -17.62 -15.28 -23.78
C ARG A 151 -17.63 -15.67 -25.25
N ASN A 152 -18.19 -16.85 -25.51
CA ASN A 152 -18.77 -17.33 -26.77
C ASN A 152 -18.78 -18.86 -26.74
N SER A 153 -19.96 -19.42 -26.50
CA SER A 153 -20.42 -20.72 -26.99
C SER A 153 -21.88 -20.89 -26.53
N PRO A 154 -22.70 -21.58 -27.32
CA PRO A 154 -23.17 -21.29 -28.68
C PRO A 154 -24.48 -20.48 -28.68
#